data_AF-A0A2H0WNF5-F1
#
_entry.id   AF-A0A2H0WNF5-F1
#
_cell.length_a   1.000
_cell.length_b   1.000
_cell.length_c   1.000
_cell.angle_alpha   90.00
_cell.angle_beta   90.00
_cell.angle_gamma   90.00
#
_symmetry.space_group_name_H-M   'P 1'
#
loop_
_entity.id
_entity.type
_entity.pdbx_description
1 polymer ?
#
loop_
_entity_poly.entity_id
_entity_poly.type
_entity_poly.pdbx_seq_one_letter_code
_entity_poly.pdbx_strand_id
1 'polypeptide(L)'
;MILNWIRCAGDEWCDFFRLNLNHPHFDNLEGVYIIWHGAPNSAVVYVGQGNIRERISIHRNEPAITQYRSNGLYVTWAPVASGYRDGIERYLAERWNPLIGREYPQFTPIQVNSPWP
;
A
#
# COMPACT_ATOMS: atom_id res chain seq x y z
N MET A 1 -3.18 -3.45 -16.64
CA MET A 1 -4.47 -3.44 -15.91
C MET A 1 -4.71 -2.02 -15.39
N ILE A 2 -5.96 -1.61 -15.13
CA ILE A 2 -6.27 -0.35 -14.45
C ILE A 2 -6.86 -0.70 -13.07
N LEU A 3 -6.40 -0.01 -12.03
CA LEU A 3 -6.81 -0.17 -10.64
C LEU A 3 -7.46 1.13 -10.13
N ASN A 4 -8.54 0.97 -9.36
CA ASN A 4 -9.15 2.05 -8.60
C ASN A 4 -8.45 2.17 -7.25
N TRP A 5 -7.60 3.18 -7.09
CA TRP A 5 -6.81 3.43 -5.88
C TRP A 5 -7.63 4.24 -4.86
N ILE A 6 -7.88 3.67 -3.69
CA ILE A 6 -8.74 4.26 -2.67
C ILE A 6 -8.05 5.40 -1.94
N ARG A 7 -8.79 6.51 -1.79
CA ARG A 7 -8.47 7.69 -0.98
C ARG A 7 -9.47 7.84 0.16
N CYS A 8 -9.16 8.72 1.10
CA CYS A 8 -10.02 9.05 2.22
C CYS A 8 -11.06 10.13 1.85
N ALA A 9 -11.98 10.41 2.77
CA ALA A 9 -12.98 11.47 2.59
C ALA A 9 -12.30 12.82 2.29
N GLY A 10 -12.85 13.58 1.33
CA GLY A 10 -12.25 14.82 0.83
C GLY A 10 -11.26 14.64 -0.33
N ASP A 11 -11.12 13.42 -0.89
CA ASP A 11 -10.10 13.06 -1.89
C ASP A 11 -8.64 13.14 -1.34
N GLU A 12 -8.50 13.15 -0.01
CA GLU A 12 -7.20 13.18 0.67
C GLU A 12 -6.55 11.79 0.78
N TRP A 13 -5.23 11.75 0.89
CA TRP A 13 -4.50 10.52 1.18
C TRP A 13 -4.72 10.07 2.63
N CYS A 14 -5.04 8.80 2.83
CA CYS A 14 -5.31 8.28 4.17
C CYS A 14 -4.05 8.24 5.04
N ASP A 15 -4.04 8.99 6.15
CA ASP A 15 -3.05 8.88 7.22
C ASP A 15 -2.95 7.43 7.73
N PHE A 16 -1.75 6.86 7.64
CA PHE A 16 -1.48 5.45 7.93
C PHE A 16 -1.84 5.03 9.37
N PHE A 17 -1.76 5.94 10.35
CA PHE A 17 -2.07 5.66 11.75
C PHE A 17 -3.52 6.00 12.12
N ARG A 18 -4.10 7.04 11.52
CA ARG A 18 -5.45 7.55 11.84
C ARG A 18 -6.57 6.86 11.06
N LEU A 19 -6.26 6.17 9.96
CA LEU A 19 -7.23 5.40 9.18
C LEU A 19 -8.02 4.39 10.06
N ASN A 20 -9.35 4.46 10.01
CA ASN A 20 -10.22 3.56 10.78
C ASN A 20 -10.37 2.19 10.09
N LEU A 21 -9.46 1.26 10.42
CA LEU A 21 -9.50 -0.13 9.90
C LEU A 21 -10.72 -0.94 10.37
N ASN A 22 -11.42 -0.49 11.43
CA ASN A 22 -12.65 -1.11 11.93
C ASN A 22 -13.90 -0.68 11.14
N HIS A 23 -13.75 0.18 10.12
CA HIS A 23 -14.85 0.56 9.24
C HIS A 23 -15.28 -0.63 8.35
N PRO A 24 -16.58 -0.83 8.07
CA PRO A 24 -17.07 -1.97 7.25
C PRO A 24 -16.52 -2.04 5.82
N HIS A 25 -15.99 -0.93 5.29
CA HIS A 25 -15.25 -0.90 4.02
C HIS A 25 -14.10 -1.94 3.95
N PHE A 26 -13.54 -2.33 5.10
CA PHE A 26 -12.46 -3.29 5.18
C PHE A 26 -12.93 -4.74 5.42
N ASP A 27 -14.24 -5.02 5.50
CA ASP A 27 -14.77 -6.37 5.70
C ASP A 27 -14.53 -7.23 4.45
N ASN A 28 -13.77 -8.31 4.62
CA ASN A 28 -13.30 -9.19 3.54
C ASN A 28 -12.53 -8.47 2.41
N LEU A 29 -12.02 -7.25 2.67
CA LEU A 29 -11.32 -6.49 1.65
C LEU A 29 -9.89 -7.00 1.46
N GLU A 30 -9.64 -7.56 0.28
CA GLU A 30 -8.32 -7.99 -0.16
C GLU A 30 -7.86 -7.27 -1.42
N GLY A 31 -6.55 -7.09 -1.56
CA GLY A 31 -5.97 -6.55 -2.78
C GLY A 31 -4.49 -6.24 -2.66
N VAL A 32 -4.07 -5.11 -3.23
CA VAL A 32 -2.71 -4.56 -3.12
C VAL A 32 -2.74 -3.21 -2.41
N TYR A 33 -1.66 -2.87 -1.69
CA TYR A 33 -1.51 -1.60 -0.97
C TYR A 33 -0.09 -1.05 -1.06
N ILE A 34 0.01 0.27 -0.89
CA ILE A 34 1.26 1.03 -0.90
C ILE A 34 1.29 1.92 0.34
N ILE A 35 2.40 1.89 1.08
CA ILE A 35 2.70 2.78 2.21
C ILE A 35 3.85 3.69 1.78
N TRP A 36 3.69 5.01 1.93
CA TRP A 36 4.71 6.00 1.56
C TRP A 36 4.72 7.18 2.53
N HIS A 37 5.78 7.99 2.50
CA HIS A 37 5.79 9.30 3.13
C HIS A 37 5.93 10.43 2.11
N GLY A 38 5.41 11.61 2.44
CA GLY A 38 5.38 12.77 1.54
C GLY A 38 6.58 13.71 1.66
N ALA A 39 7.19 13.80 2.85
CA ALA A 39 8.27 14.75 3.15
C ALA A 39 9.45 14.04 3.86
N PRO A 40 10.63 14.67 4.05
CA PRO A 40 11.11 15.84 3.29
C PRO A 40 11.35 15.50 1.81
N ASN A 41 11.58 14.22 1.49
CA ASN A 41 11.54 13.67 0.15
C ASN A 41 10.42 12.62 0.10
N SER A 42 9.64 12.57 -0.98
CA SER A 42 8.59 11.56 -1.13
C SER A 42 9.18 10.19 -1.50
N ALA A 43 8.85 9.14 -0.76
CA ALA A 43 9.35 7.78 -1.00
C ALA A 43 8.35 6.70 -0.59
N VAL A 44 8.25 5.64 -1.40
CA VAL A 44 7.49 4.44 -1.05
C VAL A 44 8.27 3.64 -0.01
N VAL A 45 7.67 3.48 1.16
CA VAL A 45 8.25 2.74 2.29
C VAL A 45 8.07 1.24 2.08
N TYR A 46 6.88 0.82 1.65
CA TYR A 46 6.51 -0.58 1.49
C TYR A 46 5.41 -0.75 0.42
N VAL A 47 5.43 -1.88 -0.28
CA VAL A 47 4.38 -2.36 -1.18
C VAL A 47 3.98 -3.74 -0.70
N GLY A 48 2.69 -4.06 -0.68
CA GLY A 48 2.22 -5.38 -0.22
C GLY A 48 0.90 -5.83 -0.83
N GLN A 49 0.55 -7.09 -0.59
CA GLN A 49 -0.77 -7.66 -0.94
C GLN A 49 -1.41 -8.49 0.19
N GLY A 50 -2.69 -8.80 0.05
CA GLY A 50 -3.48 -9.66 0.95
C GLY A 50 -4.69 -8.95 1.55
N ASN A 51 -5.11 -9.39 2.76
CA ASN A 51 -6.19 -8.76 3.51
C ASN A 51 -5.77 -7.36 4.01
N ILE A 52 -6.46 -6.31 3.53
CA ILE A 52 -6.05 -4.92 3.75
C ILE A 52 -6.14 -4.52 5.23
N ARG A 53 -7.15 -5.01 5.97
CA ARG A 53 -7.32 -4.73 7.41
C ARG A 53 -6.15 -5.30 8.21
N GLU A 54 -5.89 -6.59 8.03
CA GLU A 54 -4.88 -7.35 8.76
C GLU A 54 -3.48 -6.81 8.47
N ARG A 55 -3.12 -6.67 7.19
CA ARG A 55 -1.78 -6.24 6.75
C ARG A 55 -1.43 -4.84 7.25
N ILE A 56 -2.34 -3.85 7.12
CA ILE A 56 -2.10 -2.50 7.63
C ILE A 56 -2.01 -2.52 9.17
N SER A 57 -2.81 -3.34 9.86
CA SER A 57 -2.75 -3.49 11.32
C SER A 57 -1.42 -4.05 11.82
N ILE A 58 -0.83 -5.03 11.10
CA ILE A 58 0.50 -5.57 11.40
C ILE A 58 1.56 -4.48 11.20
N HIS A 59 1.62 -3.85 10.03
CA HIS A 59 2.62 -2.82 9.69
C HIS A 59 2.61 -1.60 10.62
N ARG A 60 1.48 -1.29 11.27
CA ARG A 60 1.38 -0.23 12.30
C ARG A 60 2.22 -0.49 13.55
N ASN A 61 2.69 -1.71 13.76
CA ASN A 61 3.51 -2.13 14.89
C ASN A 61 4.96 -2.47 14.49
N GLU A 62 5.30 -2.42 13.21
CA GLU A 62 6.65 -2.75 12.72
C GLU A 62 7.61 -1.56 12.87
N PRO A 63 8.73 -1.68 13.62
CA PRO A 63 9.70 -0.57 13.78
C PRO A 63 10.25 -0.05 12.45
N ALA A 64 10.45 -0.95 11.49
CA ALA A 64 10.97 -0.63 10.16
C ALA A 64 10.06 0.35 9.39
N ILE A 65 8.73 0.18 9.45
CA ILE A 65 7.79 1.12 8.80
C ILE A 65 7.55 2.33 9.70
N THR A 66 7.33 2.11 10.99
CA THR A 66 6.93 3.18 11.92
C THR A 66 8.00 4.22 12.21
N GLN A 67 9.30 3.95 11.95
CA GLN A 67 10.36 4.98 12.03
C GLN A 67 10.09 6.19 11.12
N TYR A 68 9.37 6.01 10.01
CA TYR A 68 9.02 7.10 9.09
C TYR A 68 7.82 7.94 9.55
N ARG A 69 7.27 7.72 10.76
CA ARG A 69 6.10 8.45 11.27
C ARG A 69 6.27 9.98 11.30
N SER A 70 7.49 10.47 11.55
CA SER A 70 7.83 11.90 11.49
C SER A 70 7.67 12.53 10.11
N ASN A 71 7.70 11.72 9.06
CA ASN A 71 7.71 12.15 7.66
C ASN A 71 6.30 12.31 7.06
N GLY A 72 5.26 12.02 7.86
CA GLY A 72 3.87 11.89 7.42
C GLY A 72 3.68 10.62 6.59
N LEU A 73 3.27 9.53 7.25
CA LEU A 73 2.98 8.24 6.58
C LEU A 73 1.53 8.18 6.09
N TYR A 74 1.37 7.76 4.84
CA TYR A 74 0.09 7.59 4.16
C TYR A 74 -0.04 6.18 3.58
N VAL A 75 -1.28 5.78 3.31
CA VAL A 75 -1.60 4.48 2.70
C VAL A 75 -2.74 4.60 1.68
N THR A 76 -2.65 3.80 0.62
CA THR A 76 -3.67 3.61 -0.41
C THR A 76 -3.68 2.14 -0.81
N TRP A 77 -4.81 1.67 -1.30
CA TRP A 77 -5.02 0.27 -1.66
C TRP A 77 -6.00 0.19 -2.82
N ALA A 78 -5.96 -0.92 -3.55
CA ALA A 78 -6.89 -1.24 -4.62
C ALA A 78 -7.39 -2.67 -4.44
N PRO A 79 -8.71 -2.94 -4.56
CA PRO A 79 -9.24 -4.31 -4.53
C PRO A 79 -8.69 -5.11 -5.70
N VAL A 80 -8.11 -6.29 -5.44
CA VAL A 80 -7.49 -7.15 -6.47
C VAL A 80 -7.77 -8.63 -6.17
N ALA A 81 -8.22 -9.38 -7.17
CA ALA A 81 -8.41 -10.83 -7.07
C ALA A 81 -7.05 -11.57 -6.95
N SER A 82 -7.01 -12.63 -6.15
CA SER A 82 -5.77 -13.32 -5.74
C SER A 82 -4.80 -13.62 -6.88
N GLY A 83 -5.28 -14.20 -7.99
CA GLY A 83 -4.48 -14.58 -9.16
C GLY A 83 -3.78 -13.44 -9.92
N TYR A 84 -3.95 -12.17 -9.52
CA TYR A 84 -3.22 -11.02 -10.07
C TYR A 84 -2.30 -10.34 -9.05
N ARG A 85 -2.42 -10.64 -7.74
CA ARG A 85 -1.76 -9.87 -6.67
C ARG A 85 -0.24 -9.90 -6.78
N ASP A 86 0.33 -11.08 -6.92
CA ASP A 86 1.79 -11.30 -6.94
C ASP A 86 2.48 -10.55 -8.08
N GLY A 87 1.89 -10.58 -9.29
CA GLY A 87 2.42 -9.85 -10.44
C GLY A 87 2.28 -8.33 -10.32
N ILE A 88 1.22 -7.84 -9.66
CA ILE A 88 1.01 -6.40 -9.43
C ILE A 88 1.94 -5.89 -8.31
N GLU A 89 2.11 -6.64 -7.23
CA GLU A 89 3.06 -6.37 -6.15
C GLU A 89 4.50 -6.31 -6.69
N ARG A 90 4.90 -7.32 -7.49
CA ARG A 90 6.18 -7.34 -8.21
C ARG A 90 6.37 -6.08 -9.06
N TYR A 91 5.42 -5.73 -9.92
CA TYR A 91 5.51 -4.55 -10.79
C TYR A 91 5.65 -3.25 -9.98
N LEU A 92 4.85 -3.07 -8.94
CA LEU A 92 4.88 -1.87 -8.10
C LEU A 92 6.18 -1.75 -7.32
N ALA A 93 6.72 -2.86 -6.81
CA ALA A 93 7.98 -2.87 -6.09
C ALA A 93 9.19 -2.67 -7.03
N GLU A 94 9.18 -3.21 -8.25
CA GLU A 94 10.15 -2.87 -9.30
C GLU A 94 10.08 -1.38 -9.67
N ARG A 95 8.86 -0.86 -9.86
CA ARG A 95 8.64 0.52 -10.35
C ARG A 95 9.06 1.59 -9.34
N TRP A 96 8.97 1.30 -8.05
CA TRP A 96 9.20 2.30 -6.99
C TRP A 96 10.35 1.98 -6.02
N ASN A 97 10.95 0.77 -6.09
CA ASN A 97 12.07 0.33 -5.26
C ASN A 97 11.90 0.67 -3.76
N PRO A 98 10.94 0.02 -3.06
CA PRO A 98 10.54 0.41 -1.73
C PRO A 98 11.70 0.34 -0.73
N LEU A 99 11.64 1.21 0.28
CA LEU A 99 12.68 1.30 1.32
C LEU A 99 12.82 -0.03 2.09
N ILE A 100 11.71 -0.75 2.28
CA ILE A 100 11.59 -2.05 2.97
C ILE A 100 10.75 -2.99 2.10
N GLY A 101 10.88 -4.31 2.28
CA GLY A 101 10.09 -5.29 1.51
C GLY A 101 10.61 -5.50 0.08
N ARG A 102 11.93 -5.59 -0.09
CA ARG A 102 12.56 -5.91 -1.38
C ARG A 102 12.48 -7.39 -1.77
N GLU A 103 12.01 -8.22 -0.86
CA GLU A 103 11.60 -9.60 -1.14
C GLU A 103 10.10 -9.60 -1.46
N TYR A 104 9.81 -9.75 -2.75
CA TYR A 104 8.47 -9.78 -3.34
C TYR A 104 8.32 -11.05 -4.21
N PRO A 105 7.11 -11.44 -4.62
CA PRO A 105 6.90 -12.65 -5.41
C PRO A 105 7.66 -12.66 -6.73
N GLN A 106 8.29 -13.79 -7.05
CA GLN A 106 9.03 -14.02 -8.31
C GLN A 106 8.07 -14.42 -9.44
N PHE A 107 7.13 -13.53 -9.75
CA PHE A 107 6.11 -13.68 -10.79
C PHE A 107 6.33 -12.73 -11.97
N THR A 108 5.68 -12.99 -13.10
CA THR A 108 5.60 -12.05 -14.22
C THR A 108 4.96 -10.73 -13.77
N PRO A 109 5.61 -9.57 -13.92
CA PRO A 109 5.04 -8.30 -13.49
C PRO A 109 3.80 -7.92 -14.31
N ILE A 110 2.76 -7.44 -13.62
CA ILE A 110 1.50 -7.01 -14.20
C ILE A 110 1.41 -5.48 -14.04
N GLN A 111 1.64 -4.76 -15.13
CA GLN A 111 1.60 -3.29 -15.13
C GLN A 111 0.23 -2.73 -14.72
N VAL A 112 0.24 -1.76 -13.82
CA VAL A 112 -0.91 -0.98 -13.35
C VAL A 112 -0.63 0.53 -13.40
N ASN A 113 -1.69 1.34 -13.36
CA ASN A 113 -1.56 2.80 -13.22
C ASN A 113 -1.05 3.20 -11.83
N SER A 114 -0.41 4.36 -11.77
CA SER A 114 -0.05 5.05 -10.53
C SER A 114 -1.31 5.42 -9.72
N PRO A 115 -1.23 5.46 -8.37
CA PRO A 115 -2.24 6.11 -7.52
C PRO A 115 -2.13 7.65 -7.55
N TRP A 116 -0.92 8.17 -7.75
CA TRP A 116 -0.65 9.60 -7.88
C TRP A 116 -0.78 10.05 -9.35
N PRO A 117 -1.24 11.28 -9.63
CA PRO A 117 -1.22 11.87 -10.97
C PRO A 117 0.17 11.91 -11.62
#